data_AF-A0A0A5FYN9-F1
#
_entry.id   AF-A0A0A5FYN9-F1
#
_cell.length_a   1.000
_cell.length_b   1.000
_cell.length_c   1.000
_cell.angle_alpha   90.00
_cell.angle_beta   90.00
_cell.angle_gamma   90.00
#
_symmetry.space_group_name_H-M   'P 1'
#
loop_
_entity.id
_entity.type
_entity.pdbx_description
1 polymer ?
#
loop_
_entity_poly.entity_id
_entity_poly.type
_entity_poly.pdbx_seq_one_letter_code
_entity_poly.pdbx_strand_id
1 'polypeptide(L)'
;MLIISFFVLLVGCNNEEKDNGQENATLQSQIESLMEENKFKYQEIIDLDIVGDFIYGVSLNNNGGLDLFIVNYASGTLKWVAGPGDVTILSDKESRYAYIIQPDDPNVTQVNVFGKPAKAVTYFDEKSEDYTREIKYWKAYTEKEPSPSVVEYIKN
;
A
#
# COMPACT_ATOMS: atom_id res chain seq x y z
N MET A 1 28.70 -43.74 -45.94
CA MET A 1 28.24 -42.37 -45.64
C MET A 1 27.06 -42.12 -46.58
N LEU A 2 25.82 -42.59 -46.30
CA LEU A 2 24.84 -42.08 -45.31
C LEU A 2 24.92 -40.54 -45.26
N ILE A 3 23.93 -39.76 -45.69
CA ILE A 3 22.54 -39.62 -45.20
C ILE A 3 21.74 -38.87 -46.31
N ILE A 4 20.74 -39.48 -46.95
CA ILE A 4 19.29 -39.37 -46.67
C ILE A 4 18.78 -37.92 -46.75
N SER A 5 18.15 -37.58 -47.88
CA SER A 5 17.20 -36.48 -48.00
C SER A 5 15.99 -36.76 -47.10
N PHE A 6 15.68 -35.83 -46.20
CA PHE A 6 14.45 -35.83 -45.43
C PHE A 6 13.75 -34.49 -45.65
N PHE A 7 12.82 -34.47 -46.60
CA PHE A 7 11.79 -33.43 -46.70
C PHE A 7 10.84 -33.63 -45.52
N VAL A 8 10.87 -32.72 -44.54
CA VAL A 8 9.81 -32.60 -43.55
C VAL A 8 9.00 -31.36 -43.87
N LEU A 9 7.83 -31.61 -44.42
CA LEU A 9 6.72 -30.67 -44.44
C LEU A 9 6.28 -30.46 -42.99
N LEU A 10 6.74 -29.38 -42.36
CA LEU A 10 6.08 -28.87 -41.15
C LEU A 10 4.93 -27.98 -41.59
N VAL A 11 3.76 -28.63 -41.68
CA VAL A 11 2.44 -28.01 -41.60
C VAL A 11 2.37 -27.36 -40.21
N GLY A 12 2.72 -26.08 -40.14
CA GLY A 12 2.47 -25.27 -38.95
C GLY A 12 0.98 -24.95 -38.91
N CYS A 13 0.25 -25.67 -38.05
CA CYS A 13 -1.13 -25.39 -37.73
C CYS A 13 -1.31 -23.93 -37.33
N ASN A 14 -2.17 -23.26 -38.10
CA ASN A 14 -2.82 -22.01 -37.75
C ASN A 14 -3.63 -22.22 -36.47
N ASN A 15 -3.00 -22.06 -35.31
CA ASN A 15 -3.71 -21.79 -34.08
C ASN A 15 -3.75 -20.27 -33.93
N GLU A 16 -4.89 -19.71 -34.33
CA GLU A 16 -5.39 -18.49 -33.73
C GLU A 16 -5.49 -18.74 -32.22
N GLU A 17 -4.41 -18.46 -31.49
CA GLU A 17 -4.52 -18.15 -30.08
C GLU A 17 -5.41 -16.91 -30.00
N LYS A 18 -6.68 -17.18 -29.74
CA LYS A 18 -7.58 -16.21 -29.13
C LYS A 18 -6.99 -15.89 -27.78
N ASP A 19 -6.08 -14.92 -27.78
CA ASP A 19 -5.73 -14.14 -26.61
C ASP A 19 -7.03 -13.45 -26.17
N ASN A 20 -7.78 -14.15 -25.32
CA ASN A 20 -8.78 -13.53 -24.48
C ASN A 20 -7.99 -12.62 -23.55
N GLY A 21 -7.75 -11.39 -24.00
CA GLY A 21 -7.23 -10.28 -23.24
C GLY A 21 -8.17 -9.97 -22.08
N GLN A 22 -8.15 -10.84 -21.08
CA GLN A 22 -8.61 -10.55 -19.75
C GLN A 22 -7.44 -9.83 -19.10
N GLU A 23 -7.46 -8.50 -19.19
CA GLU A 23 -6.56 -7.64 -18.42
C GLU A 23 -6.64 -8.09 -16.95
N ASN A 24 -5.64 -8.84 -16.50
CA ASN A 24 -5.50 -9.17 -15.09
C ASN A 24 -5.10 -7.87 -14.39
N ALA A 25 -6.09 -7.11 -13.93
CA ALA A 25 -5.87 -5.87 -13.19
C ALA A 25 -4.87 -6.11 -12.05
N THR A 26 -3.86 -5.23 -11.93
CA THR A 26 -2.86 -5.32 -10.88
C THR A 26 -3.51 -5.14 -9.50
N LEU A 27 -2.87 -5.64 -8.44
CA LEU A 27 -3.37 -5.46 -7.07
C LEU A 27 -3.62 -3.97 -6.77
N GLN A 28 -2.72 -3.10 -7.20
CA GLN A 28 -2.87 -1.65 -7.05
C GLN A 28 -4.12 -1.13 -7.78
N SER A 29 -4.30 -1.48 -9.05
CA SER A 29 -5.49 -1.05 -9.82
C SER A 29 -6.81 -1.52 -9.18
N GLN A 30 -6.82 -2.72 -8.60
CA GLN A 30 -8.00 -3.21 -7.88
C GLN A 30 -8.26 -2.43 -6.58
N ILE A 31 -7.21 -2.05 -5.85
CA ILE A 31 -7.33 -1.18 -4.66
C ILE A 31 -7.84 0.20 -5.07
N GLU A 32 -7.31 0.80 -6.13
CA GLU A 32 -7.75 2.10 -6.64
C GLU A 32 -9.23 2.09 -7.05
N SER A 33 -9.68 1.01 -7.70
CA SER A 33 -11.10 0.82 -8.02
C SER A 33 -11.97 0.75 -6.76
N LEU A 34 -11.53 0.02 -5.73
CA LEU A 34 -12.25 -0.01 -4.44
C LEU A 34 -12.27 1.35 -3.75
N MET A 35 -11.18 2.11 -3.82
CA MET A 35 -11.13 3.47 -3.27
C MET A 35 -12.13 4.38 -3.99
N GLU A 36 -12.23 4.29 -5.31
CA GLU A 36 -13.22 5.05 -6.11
C GLU A 36 -14.66 4.66 -5.77
N GLU A 37 -14.98 3.36 -5.71
CA GLU A 37 -16.31 2.83 -5.34
C GLU A 37 -16.76 3.33 -3.97
N ASN A 38 -15.82 3.46 -3.03
CA ASN A 38 -16.06 3.95 -1.67
C ASN A 38 -15.92 5.48 -1.55
N LYS A 39 -15.78 6.19 -2.68
CA LYS A 39 -15.66 7.66 -2.76
C LYS A 39 -14.50 8.21 -1.92
N PHE A 40 -13.46 7.41 -1.74
CA PHE A 40 -12.23 7.83 -1.07
C PHE A 40 -11.52 8.86 -1.95
N LYS A 41 -11.27 10.05 -1.40
CA LYS A 41 -10.61 11.14 -2.13
C LYS A 41 -9.13 11.14 -1.80
N TYR A 42 -8.30 10.91 -2.80
CA TYR A 42 -6.84 10.87 -2.65
C TYR A 42 -6.16 11.45 -3.89
N GLN A 43 -4.88 11.77 -3.75
CA GLN A 43 -3.99 12.10 -4.86
C GLN A 43 -3.21 10.86 -5.29
N GLU A 44 -2.60 10.18 -4.33
CA GLU A 44 -1.69 9.07 -4.58
C GLU A 44 -1.65 8.11 -3.40
N ILE A 45 -1.51 6.82 -3.67
CA ILE A 45 -1.19 5.81 -2.66
C ILE A 45 0.34 5.79 -2.52
N ILE A 46 0.86 6.14 -1.35
CA ILE A 46 2.31 6.28 -1.15
C ILE A 46 2.94 5.09 -0.42
N ASP A 47 2.12 4.24 0.19
CA ASP A 47 2.60 3.11 0.97
C ASP A 47 1.48 2.07 1.17
N LEU A 48 1.85 0.79 1.07
CA LEU A 48 0.98 -0.37 1.29
C LEU A 48 1.75 -1.42 2.08
N ASP A 49 1.15 -1.91 3.17
CA ASP A 49 1.67 -3.03 3.95
C ASP A 49 0.59 -4.11 4.10
N ILE A 50 1.00 -5.36 3.87
CA ILE A 50 0.15 -6.54 4.10
C ILE A 50 0.45 -7.08 5.49
N VAL A 51 -0.56 -7.14 6.36
CA VAL A 51 -0.45 -7.69 7.72
C VAL A 51 -1.61 -8.64 7.99
N GLY A 52 -1.31 -9.94 7.94
CA GLY A 52 -2.34 -10.98 7.94
C GLY A 52 -3.19 -10.90 6.67
N ASP A 53 -4.51 -10.99 6.84
CA ASP A 53 -5.48 -10.91 5.73
C ASP A 53 -5.91 -9.46 5.43
N PHE A 54 -5.09 -8.47 5.78
CA PHE A 54 -5.41 -7.06 5.60
C PHE A 54 -4.27 -6.31 4.93
N ILE A 55 -4.64 -5.40 4.03
CA ILE A 55 -3.77 -4.39 3.45
C ILE A 55 -4.07 -3.07 4.15
N TYR A 56 -3.03 -2.47 4.69
CA TYR A 56 -3.07 -1.14 5.29
C TYR A 56 -2.37 -0.20 4.34
N GLY A 57 -3.08 0.84 3.91
CA GLY A 57 -2.55 1.83 2.99
C GLY A 57 -2.47 3.20 3.61
N VAL A 58 -1.47 3.94 3.15
CA VAL A 58 -1.31 5.37 3.38
C VAL A 58 -1.41 6.08 2.04
N SER A 59 -2.28 7.08 1.95
CA SER A 59 -2.42 7.91 0.76
C SER A 59 -2.16 9.38 1.08
N LEU A 60 -1.64 10.10 0.09
CA LEU A 60 -1.68 11.56 0.10
C LEU A 60 -3.09 12.05 -0.20
N ASN A 61 -3.62 12.89 0.68
CA ASN A 61 -4.90 13.55 0.46
C ASN A 61 -4.72 14.86 -0.33
N ASN A 62 -5.83 15.44 -0.78
CA ASN A 62 -5.80 16.63 -1.64
C ASN A 62 -5.22 17.89 -0.96
N ASN A 63 -5.10 17.88 0.37
CA ASN A 63 -4.49 18.95 1.16
C ASN A 63 -3.01 18.70 1.45
N GLY A 64 -2.43 17.61 0.93
CA GLY A 64 -1.07 17.17 1.22
C GLY A 64 -0.91 16.52 2.60
N GLY A 65 -2.00 16.18 3.28
CA GLY A 65 -1.99 15.34 4.48
C GLY A 65 -1.92 13.85 4.14
N LEU A 66 -1.83 13.02 5.19
CA LEU A 66 -1.81 11.56 5.08
C LEU A 66 -3.15 11.01 5.57
N ASP A 67 -3.77 10.17 4.74
CA ASP A 67 -4.97 9.42 5.11
C ASP A 67 -4.63 7.93 5.20
N LEU A 68 -5.26 7.25 6.17
CA LEU A 68 -5.21 5.80 6.31
C LEU A 68 -6.41 5.14 5.64
N PHE A 69 -6.18 3.96 5.08
CA PHE A 69 -7.25 3.04 4.67
C PHE A 69 -6.90 1.59 4.98
N ILE A 70 -7.94 0.76 5.11
CA ILE A 70 -7.83 -0.68 5.34
C ILE A 70 -8.67 -1.41 4.28
N VAL A 71 -8.07 -2.42 3.68
CA VAL A 71 -8.72 -3.36 2.77
C VAL A 71 -8.50 -4.77 3.29
N ASN A 72 -9.55 -5.57 3.39
CA ASN A 72 -9.41 -7.00 3.65
C ASN A 72 -8.99 -7.69 2.35
N TYR A 73 -7.99 -8.55 2.44
CA TYR A 73 -7.41 -9.33 1.35
C TYR A 73 -7.39 -10.81 1.72
N ALA A 74 -8.59 -11.40 1.83
CA ALA A 74 -8.75 -12.83 2.10
C ALA A 74 -8.96 -13.61 0.80
N SER A 75 -8.19 -14.67 0.60
CA SER A 75 -8.32 -15.59 -0.54
C SER A 75 -8.29 -14.90 -1.92
N GLY A 76 -7.49 -13.85 -2.07
CA GLY A 76 -7.36 -13.11 -3.32
C GLY A 76 -8.52 -12.16 -3.65
N THR A 77 -9.51 -12.02 -2.76
CA THR A 77 -10.61 -11.06 -2.92
C THR A 77 -10.37 -9.84 -2.05
N LEU A 78 -10.45 -8.65 -2.64
CA LEU A 78 -10.35 -7.39 -1.91
C LEU A 78 -11.74 -6.92 -1.47
N LYS A 79 -11.84 -6.43 -0.22
CA LYS A 79 -13.04 -5.80 0.32
C LYS A 79 -12.68 -4.56 1.11
N TRP A 80 -13.39 -3.46 0.87
CA TRP A 80 -13.22 -2.24 1.65
C TRP A 80 -13.55 -2.50 3.13
N VAL A 81 -12.69 -2.03 4.02
CA VAL A 81 -12.88 -2.16 5.47
C VAL A 81 -13.09 -0.78 6.09
N ALA A 82 -12.15 0.15 5.90
CA ALA A 82 -12.23 1.46 6.53
C ALA A 82 -11.45 2.55 5.77
N GLY A 83 -11.95 3.79 5.87
CA GLY A 83 -11.37 5.03 5.32
C GLY A 83 -12.42 5.89 4.57
N PRO A 84 -12.14 7.18 4.26
CA PRO A 84 -11.18 8.05 4.93
C PRO A 84 -11.77 8.61 6.24
N GLY A 85 -10.90 8.89 7.20
CA GLY A 85 -11.11 9.88 8.24
C GLY A 85 -9.77 10.57 8.48
N ASP A 86 -9.76 11.84 8.89
CA ASP A 86 -8.56 12.53 9.39
C ASP A 86 -8.13 11.89 10.72
N VAL A 87 -7.76 10.61 10.67
CA VAL A 87 -7.50 9.78 11.83
C VAL A 87 -6.08 9.26 11.71
N THR A 88 -5.28 9.60 12.71
CA THR A 88 -3.94 9.05 12.87
C THR A 88 -4.02 7.55 13.20
N ILE A 89 -5.11 7.10 13.79
CA ILE A 89 -5.37 5.71 14.17
C ILE A 89 -6.60 5.19 13.43
N LEU A 90 -6.47 4.04 12.77
CA LEU A 90 -7.57 3.38 12.07
C LEU A 90 -7.63 1.90 12.46
N SER A 91 -8.83 1.37 12.66
CA SER A 91 -9.07 -0.04 12.91
C SER A 91 -10.48 -0.43 12.46
N ASP A 92 -10.68 -1.73 12.32
CA ASP A 92 -11.99 -2.37 12.23
C ASP A 92 -12.00 -3.56 13.20
N LYS A 93 -13.19 -4.10 13.49
CA LYS A 93 -13.39 -5.16 14.50
C LYS A 93 -12.44 -6.37 14.33
N GLU A 94 -12.07 -6.70 13.10
CA GLU A 94 -11.23 -7.86 12.79
C GLU A 94 -9.79 -7.50 12.39
N SER A 95 -9.49 -6.21 12.25
CA SER A 95 -8.16 -5.72 11.87
C SER A 95 -7.36 -5.26 13.08
N ARG A 96 -6.06 -5.05 12.87
CA ARG A 96 -5.20 -4.39 13.86
C ARG A 96 -5.48 -2.89 13.83
N TYR A 97 -5.15 -2.23 14.92
CA TYR A 97 -5.00 -0.78 14.92
C TYR A 97 -3.77 -0.40 14.10
N ALA A 98 -3.99 0.27 12.99
CA ALA A 98 -2.96 0.98 12.26
C ALA A 98 -2.81 2.37 12.85
N TYR A 99 -1.57 2.79 13.09
CA TYR A 99 -1.26 4.10 13.63
C TYR A 99 -0.17 4.75 12.80
N ILE A 100 -0.44 5.92 12.22
CA ILE A 100 0.56 6.79 11.60
C ILE A 100 0.96 7.90 12.57
N ILE A 101 2.26 8.14 12.65
CA ILE A 101 2.87 9.09 13.59
C ILE A 101 3.81 9.98 12.80
N GLN A 102 3.50 11.27 12.77
CA GLN A 102 4.33 12.30 12.14
C GLN A 102 4.75 13.30 13.23
N PRO A 103 5.92 13.10 13.87
CA PRO A 103 6.41 14.02 14.88
C PRO A 103 6.74 15.39 14.26
N ASP A 104 6.41 16.47 14.96
CA ASP A 104 6.80 17.83 14.56
C ASP A 104 8.29 18.11 14.77
N ASP A 105 8.94 17.34 15.66
CA ASP A 105 10.37 17.50 15.97
C ASP A 105 11.23 16.76 14.91
N PRO A 106 12.00 17.50 14.09
CA PRO A 106 12.81 16.91 13.03
C PRO A 106 13.97 16.05 13.55
N ASN A 107 14.33 16.17 14.84
CA ASN A 107 15.41 15.39 15.44
C ASN A 107 14.97 13.97 15.82
N VAL A 108 13.69 13.63 15.67
CA VAL A 108 13.19 12.28 15.92
C VAL A 108 13.78 11.32 14.88
N THR A 109 14.54 10.36 15.37
CA THR A 109 15.18 9.32 14.57
C THR A 109 14.47 7.99 14.67
N GLN A 110 13.77 7.74 15.78
CA GLN A 110 12.97 6.54 15.96
C GLN A 110 11.74 6.81 16.81
N VAL A 111 10.65 6.12 16.47
CA VAL A 111 9.43 6.08 17.26
C VAL A 111 9.24 4.65 17.73
N ASN A 112 8.96 4.45 19.02
CA ASN A 112 8.47 3.18 19.55
C ASN A 112 6.99 3.29 19.89
N VAL A 113 6.24 2.22 19.67
CA VAL A 113 4.85 2.06 20.12
C VAL A 113 4.77 0.78 20.95
N PHE A 114 4.29 0.91 22.19
CA PHE A 114 4.34 -0.17 23.18
C PHE A 114 5.75 -0.76 23.37
N GLY A 115 6.78 0.12 23.39
CA GLY A 115 8.18 -0.26 23.56
C GLY A 115 8.80 -1.02 22.38
N LYS A 116 8.09 -1.13 21.24
CA LYS A 116 8.60 -1.75 20.01
C LYS A 116 8.84 -0.70 18.94
N PRO A 117 9.92 -0.79 18.16
CA PRO A 117 10.17 0.13 17.05
C PRO A 117 9.02 0.13 16.04
N ALA A 118 8.50 1.31 15.71
CA ALA A 118 7.60 1.51 14.59
C ALA A 118 8.38 1.56 13.27
N LYS A 119 7.76 1.18 12.16
CA LYS A 119 8.39 1.20 10.84
C LYS A 119 8.44 2.65 10.34
N ALA A 120 9.65 3.16 10.10
CA ALA A 120 9.84 4.46 9.48
C ALA A 120 9.55 4.38 7.98
N VAL A 121 8.91 5.40 7.44
CA VAL A 121 8.68 5.59 6.01
C VAL A 121 9.05 7.02 5.64
N THR A 122 9.78 7.16 4.55
CA THR A 122 10.08 8.45 3.92
C THR A 122 9.57 8.41 2.50
N TYR A 123 8.72 9.37 2.15
CA TYR A 123 8.22 9.59 0.81
C TYR A 123 8.70 10.96 0.31
N PHE A 124 9.07 11.05 -0.95
CA PHE A 124 9.52 12.28 -1.59
C PHE A 124 8.47 12.70 -2.62
N ASP A 125 7.69 13.71 -2.25
CA ASP A 125 6.57 14.25 -3.02
C ASP A 125 7.07 15.36 -3.94
N GLU A 126 7.34 15.02 -5.20
CA GLU A 126 7.80 15.96 -6.24
C GLU A 126 6.65 16.90 -6.64
N LYS A 127 6.73 18.17 -6.22
CA LYS A 127 5.70 19.19 -6.52
C LYS A 127 6.02 19.99 -7.78
N SER A 128 7.29 20.17 -8.09
CA SER A 128 7.80 20.79 -9.31
C SER A 128 9.26 20.36 -9.55
N GLU A 129 9.83 20.75 -10.69
CA GLU A 129 11.25 20.47 -11.02
C GLU A 129 12.23 20.99 -9.95
N ASP A 130 11.88 22.07 -9.24
CA ASP A 130 12.75 22.72 -8.25
C ASP A 130 12.33 22.47 -6.79
N TYR A 131 11.24 21.73 -6.55
CA TYR A 131 10.71 21.54 -5.20
C TYR A 131 10.19 20.12 -4.97
N THR A 132 10.89 19.40 -4.09
CA THR A 132 10.47 18.12 -3.52
C THR A 132 10.17 18.31 -2.05
N ARG A 133 8.99 17.86 -1.63
CA ARG A 133 8.61 17.80 -0.22
C ARG A 133 8.97 16.43 0.34
N GLU A 134 9.80 16.40 1.38
CA GLU A 134 10.02 15.19 2.16
C GLU A 134 8.86 14.98 3.15
N ILE A 135 8.28 13.79 3.15
CA ILE A 135 7.24 13.36 4.08
C ILE A 135 7.78 12.15 4.84
N LYS A 136 8.08 12.38 6.11
CA LYS A 136 8.58 11.34 7.02
C LYS A 136 7.54 11.02 8.08
N TYR A 137 7.22 9.74 8.23
CA TYR A 137 6.30 9.26 9.24
C TYR A 137 6.69 7.88 9.72
N TRP A 138 6.09 7.44 10.82
CA TRP A 138 6.23 6.09 11.35
C TRP A 138 4.87 5.41 11.38
N LYS A 139 4.86 4.11 11.13
CA LYS A 139 3.65 3.29 11.19
C LYS A 139 3.81 2.11 12.12
N ALA A 140 2.75 1.80 12.85
CA ALA A 140 2.68 0.65 13.74
C ALA A 140 1.33 -0.07 13.59
N TYR A 141 1.36 -1.40 13.73
CA TYR A 141 0.18 -2.26 13.75
C TYR A 141 0.08 -2.92 15.12
N THR A 142 -1.00 -2.66 15.84
CA THR A 142 -1.14 -3.02 17.25
C THR A 142 -2.48 -3.71 17.54
N GLU A 143 -2.49 -4.58 18.54
CA GLU A 143 -3.70 -5.34 18.93
C GLU A 143 -4.67 -4.52 19.80
N LYS A 144 -4.24 -3.37 20.28
CA LYS A 144 -5.03 -2.45 21.12
C LYS A 144 -4.75 -1.02 20.69
N GLU A 145 -5.76 -0.17 20.83
CA GLU A 145 -5.64 1.24 20.47
C GLU A 145 -4.46 1.89 21.19
N PRO A 146 -3.50 2.48 20.45
CA PRO A 146 -2.38 3.16 21.06
C PRO A 146 -2.84 4.50 21.64
N SER A 147 -2.44 4.79 22.88
CA SER A 147 -2.57 6.12 23.48
C SER A 147 -1.24 6.88 23.38
N PRO A 148 -1.23 8.22 23.50
CA PRO A 148 0.02 8.98 23.48
C PRO A 148 1.05 8.51 24.52
N SER A 149 0.61 7.95 25.66
CA SER A 149 1.48 7.48 26.73
C SER A 149 2.35 6.27 26.37
N VAL A 150 1.99 5.54 25.30
CA VAL A 150 2.73 4.34 24.85
C VAL A 150 3.61 4.63 23.63
N VAL A 151 3.70 5.90 23.23
CA VAL A 151 4.54 6.37 22.14
C VAL A 151 5.81 7.00 22.72
N GLU A 152 6.95 6.50 22.31
CA GLU A 152 8.26 7.00 22.72
C GLU A 152 9.00 7.57 21.51
N TYR A 153 9.57 8.76 21.65
CA TYR A 153 10.35 9.41 20.61
C TYR A 153 11.84 9.39 20.99
N ILE A 154 12.65 8.75 20.18
CA ILE A 154 14.12 8.76 20.30
C ILE A 154 14.67 9.84 19.37
N LYS A 155 15.59 10.64 19.90
CA LYS A 155 16.17 11.81 19.24
C LYS A 155 17.70 11.71 19.21
N ASN A 156 18.31 12.38 18.25
CA ASN A 156 19.76 12.58 18.18
C ASN A 156 20.24 13.75 19.03
#